data_AF-A0A1H6DEP7-F1
#
_entry.id   AF-A0A1H6DEP7-F1
#
_cell.length_a   1.000
_cell.length_b   1.000
_cell.length_c   1.000
_cell.angle_alpha   90.00
_cell.angle_beta   90.00
_cell.angle_gamma   90.00
#
_symmetry.space_group_name_H-M   'P 1'
#
loop_
_entity.id
_entity.type
_entity.pdbx_description
1 polymer ?
#
loop_
_entity_poly.entity_id
_entity_poly.type
_entity_poly.pdbx_seq_one_letter_code
_entity_poly.pdbx_strand_id
1 'polypeptide(L)' 'MSGRDRAGPAVGEVGVQVLYLRAVIRVYGPWTTSQTISADERALAVRRVRYAGDLLADLEARLPRNGVG' A
#
# COMPACT_ATOMS: atom_id res chain seq x y z
N MET A 1 -32.72 -6.99 -11.17
CA MET A 1 -32.08 -5.71 -10.79
C MET A 1 -31.96 -5.69 -9.28
N SER A 2 -30.81 -5.24 -8.76
CA SER A 2 -30.50 -4.92 -7.35
C SER A 2 -30.40 -6.10 -6.37
N GLY A 3 -29.35 -6.25 -5.55
CA GLY A 3 -28.15 -5.45 -5.36
C GLY A 3 -27.02 -6.36 -4.87
N ARG A 4 -25.82 -6.22 -5.45
CA ARG A 4 -24.61 -6.68 -4.75
C ARG A 4 -24.42 -5.70 -3.61
N ASP A 5 -24.72 -6.15 -2.39
CA ASP A 5 -24.13 -5.58 -1.19
C ASP A 5 -22.62 -5.52 -1.42
N ARG A 6 -22.13 -4.34 -1.80
CA ARG A 6 -20.73 -3.99 -1.66
C ARG A 6 -20.52 -3.79 -0.16
N ALA A 7 -20.50 -4.89 0.59
CA ALA A 7 -19.87 -4.89 1.90
C ALA A 7 -18.45 -4.37 1.66
N GLY A 8 -18.19 -3.13 2.07
CA GLY A 8 -16.85 -2.58 2.05
C GLY A 8 -15.92 -3.53 2.80
N PRO A 9 -14.62 -3.57 2.47
CA PRO A 9 -13.68 -4.43 3.16
C PRO A 9 -13.84 -4.22 4.66
N ALA A 10 -13.96 -5.33 5.40
CA ALA A 10 -14.11 -5.27 6.85
C ALA A 10 -12.95 -4.44 7.41
N VAL A 11 -13.18 -3.66 8.47
CA VAL A 11 -12.14 -2.77 9.05
C VAL A 11 -10.83 -3.53 9.34
N GLY A 12 -10.91 -4.80 9.70
CA GLY A 12 -9.74 -5.69 9.86
C GLY A 12 -8.98 -5.99 8.57
N GLU A 13 -9.68 -6.16 7.43
CA GLU A 13 -9.09 -6.38 6.11
C GLU A 13 -8.32 -5.13 5.62
N VAL A 14 -8.88 -3.94 5.87
CA VAL A 14 -8.19 -2.67 5.58
C VAL A 14 -6.93 -2.52 6.43
N GLY A 15 -6.99 -2.87 7.72
CA GLY A 15 -5.82 -2.85 8.60
C GLY A 15 -4.70 -3.78 8.12
N VAL A 16 -5.04 -5.01 7.72
CA VAL A 16 -4.08 -5.97 7.15
C VAL A 16 -3.47 -5.44 5.85
N GLN A 17 -4.29 -4.86 4.98
CA GLN A 17 -3.82 -4.27 3.73
C GLN A 17 -2.84 -3.11 3.95
N VAL A 18 -3.12 -2.22 4.91
CA VAL A 18 -2.23 -1.11 5.28
C VAL A 18 -0.88 -1.63 5.79
N LEU A 19 -0.90 -2.65 6.67
CA LEU A 19 0.33 -3.26 7.19
C LEU A 19 1.15 -3.91 6.07
N TYR A 20 0.49 -4.61 5.15
CA TYR A 20 1.13 -5.22 4.00
C TYR A 20 1.83 -4.17 3.12
N LEU A 21 1.15 -3.07 2.76
CA LEU A 21 1.72 -2.04 1.91
C LEU A 21 2.92 -1.34 2.57
N ARG A 22 2.84 -1.08 3.88
CA ARG A 22 3.98 -0.56 4.65
C ARG A 22 5.16 -1.53 4.65
N ALA A 23 4.91 -2.84 4.78
CA ALA A 23 5.95 -3.85 4.70
C ALA A 23 6.62 -3.88 3.32
N VAL A 24 5.85 -3.79 2.23
CA VAL A 24 6.39 -3.69 0.85
C VAL A 24 7.33 -2.49 0.71
N ILE A 25 6.90 -1.30 1.16
CA ILE A 25 7.73 -0.09 1.10
C ILE A 25 9.01 -0.28 1.91
N ARG A 26 8.92 -0.87 3.11
CA ARG A 26 10.09 -1.09 3.98
C ARG A 26 11.09 -2.07 3.39
N VAL A 27 10.62 -3.14 2.73
CA VAL A 27 11.48 -4.16 2.12
C VAL A 27 12.14 -3.64 0.85
N TYR A 28 11.37 -3.04 -0.06
CA TYR A 28 11.88 -2.61 -1.37
C TYR A 28 12.48 -1.21 -1.39
N GLY A 29 12.17 -0.35 -0.41
CA GLY A 29 12.66 1.03 -0.32
C GLY A 29 14.18 1.14 -0.47
N PRO A 30 14.99 0.41 0.31
CA PRO A 30 16.45 0.46 0.21
C PRO A 30 16.99 -0.01 -1.15
N TRP A 31 16.23 -0.87 -1.85
CA TRP A 31 16.66 -1.44 -3.13
C TRP A 31 16.52 -0.43 -4.27
N THR A 32 15.70 0.62 -4.11
CA THR A 32 15.51 1.65 -5.15
C THR A 32 16.77 2.47 -5.45
N THR A 33 17.69 2.59 -4.49
CA THR A 33 18.95 3.32 -4.62
C THR A 33 20.18 2.41 -4.48
N SER A 34 19.97 1.10 -4.30
CA SER A 34 21.06 0.13 -4.11
C SER A 34 21.90 0.00 -5.38
N GLN A 35 23.22 0.04 -5.23
CA GLN A 35 24.19 -0.21 -6.31
C GLN A 35 24.62 -1.68 -6.38
N THR A 36 24.26 -2.51 -5.39
CA THR A 36 24.65 -3.92 -5.30
C THR A 36 23.78 -4.84 -6.16
N ILE A 37 22.55 -4.44 -6.42
CA ILE A 37 21.58 -5.22 -7.23
C ILE A 37 21.54 -4.75 -8.68
N SER A 38 21.02 -5.59 -9.55
CA SER A 38 20.88 -5.29 -10.97
C SER A 38 19.94 -4.11 -11.23
N ALA A 39 20.06 -3.52 -12.42
CA ALA A 39 19.17 -2.44 -12.86
C ALA A 39 17.70 -2.90 -12.91
N ASP A 40 17.44 -4.15 -13.28
CA ASP A 40 16.09 -4.71 -13.38
C ASP A 40 15.45 -4.92 -12.00
N GLU A 41 16.21 -5.42 -11.03
CA GLU A 41 15.75 -5.55 -9.63
C GLU A 41 15.47 -4.18 -9.01
N ARG A 42 16.34 -3.20 -9.27
CA ARG A 42 16.12 -1.81 -8.84
C ARG A 42 14.88 -1.21 -9.49
N ALA A 43 14.67 -1.44 -10.79
CA ALA A 43 13.47 -0.98 -11.48
C ALA A 43 12.20 -1.65 -10.94
N LEU A 44 12.26 -2.95 -10.59
CA LEU A 44 11.17 -3.65 -9.91
C LEU A 44 10.87 -3.03 -8.54
N ALA A 45 11.91 -2.75 -7.74
CA ALA A 45 11.77 -2.11 -6.44
C ALA A 45 11.07 -0.75 -6.55
N VAL A 46 11.48 0.09 -7.52
CA VAL A 46 10.84 1.39 -7.79
C VAL A 46 9.36 1.22 -8.11
N ARG A 47 8.99 0.26 -8.98
CA ARG A 47 7.58 -0.01 -9.31
C ARG A 47 6.79 -0.45 -8.08
N ARG A 48 7.34 -1.34 -7.26
CA ARG A 48 6.69 -1.85 -6.05
C ARG A 48 6.48 -0.74 -5.00
N VAL A 49 7.50 0.07 -4.75
CA VAL A 49 7.42 1.18 -3.79
C VAL A 49 6.41 2.23 -4.26
N ARG A 50 6.46 2.63 -5.53
CA ARG A 50 5.51 3.60 -6.09
C ARG A 50 4.07 3.11 -5.97
N TYR A 51 3.79 1.89 -6.45
CA TYR A 51 2.45 1.31 -6.37
C TYR A 51 1.94 1.19 -4.93
N ALA A 52 2.78 0.72 -4.01
CA ALA A 52 2.40 0.59 -2.61
C ALA A 52 2.16 1.96 -1.93
N GLY A 53 2.96 2.97 -2.29
CA GLY A 53 2.79 4.35 -1.80
C GLY A 53 1.47 4.96 -2.28
N ASP A 54 1.18 4.86 -3.59
CA ASP A 54 -0.06 5.38 -4.18
C ASP A 54 -1.29 4.71 -3.53
N LEU A 55 -1.29 3.38 -3.41
CA LEU A 55 -2.40 2.64 -2.81
C LEU A 55 -2.55 2.91 -1.31
N LEU A 56 -1.44 3.08 -0.58
CA LEU A 56 -1.48 3.42 0.84
C LEU A 56 -2.10 4.81 1.04
N ALA A 57 -1.70 5.79 0.23
CA ALA A 57 -2.27 7.15 0.28
C ALA A 57 -3.78 7.13 -0.01
N ASP A 58 -4.22 6.37 -1.01
CA ASP A 58 -5.64 6.19 -1.33
C ASP A 58 -6.43 5.56 -0.16
N LEU A 59 -5.85 4.55 0.50
CA LEU A 59 -6.49 3.91 1.65
C LEU A 59 -6.55 4.84 2.86
N GLU A 60 -5.46 5.56 3.16
CA GLU A 60 -5.42 6.53 4.26
C GLU A 60 -6.38 7.71 4.03
N ALA A 61 -6.59 8.13 2.77
CA ALA A 61 -7.58 9.15 2.41
C ALA A 61 -9.04 8.67 2.57
N ARG A 62 -9.29 7.36 2.42
CA ARG A 62 -10.62 6.74 2.55
C ARG A 62 -10.99 6.36 3.98
N LEU A 63 -10.01 6.22 4.87
CA LEU A 63 -10.26 5.98 6.28
C LEU A 63 -10.88 7.24 6.90
N PRO A 64 -12.04 7.16 7.56
CA PRO A 64 -12.61 8.30 8.29
C PRO A 64 -11.58 8.80 9.30
N ARG A 65 -11.26 10.10 9.28
CA ARG A 65 -10.54 10.77 10.38
C ARG A 65 -11.46 10.86 11.60
N ASN A 66 -11.85 9.73 12.18
CA ASN A 66 -12.72 9.72 13.35
C ASN A 66 -11.86 9.84 14.62
N GLY A 67 -11.82 11.05 15.18
CA GLY A 67 -11.77 11.25 16.62
C GLY A 67 -10.55 11.97 17.20
N VAL A 68 -10.46 13.28 17.01
CA VAL A 68 -10.06 14.20 18.12
C VAL A 68 -10.93 15.45 18.01
N GLY A 69 -12.04 15.44 18.74
CA GLY A 69 -12.75 16.61 19.23
C GLY A 69 -12.78 16.51 20.75
#